data_AF-A0A1F8PHV7-F1
#
_entry.id   AF-A0A1F8PHV7-F1
#
_cell.length_a   1.000
_cell.length_b   1.000
_cell.length_c   1.000
_cell.angle_alpha   90.00
_cell.angle_beta   90.00
_cell.angle_gamma   90.00
#
_symmetry.space_group_name_H-M   'P 1'
#
loop_
_entity.id
_entity.type
_entity.pdbx_description
1 polymer ?
#
loop_
_entity_poly.entity_id
_entity_poly.type
_entity_poly.pdbx_seq_one_letter_code
_entity_poly.pdbx_strand_id
1 'polypeptide(L)'
;MNRQLPYLADLEKSGTPTVLIDLEEETAKVKHDALIYGIPELRVIEASRTLPGPEDVDKWIEQLVQQLTKPLTAKEKKGGTWAPDEPRVLFEGSLEEAEEFYNQTENIPGILNAPFAKYTDGLPVTIPTEERVKEMLSGTSHRPDEVITIQRTVEVPSTSAITSAYTKKRGDVVRFMPMYRSATVEQVAVNAVMAGCKPEYFPVVLAIAESGGGTGDGRGGGGAFLVSGPIYKEIGMNVGHGRLSIGNPPNMAIGRVGSLLWRNLGGYKETVTTIMTYGNPVTKGGFILAEYAEALPPGWLGLNEEMGYRKDESIIMPIAPGEWGMGQEHAPGVYRSLQKSGHGGIARFLGVKGLPGPHNYIDFIIDGIWRTHEGGFTLVFVPQMAHDMYNYGFKSKKAIYEYMWKKSFEPLGQYRLRGTPDIRTNGWMGIEKTSGKHWKELPDDYMVPAGGDDPFASYCIIVCDGQETSSQRFAGGHGQSYSIDAWR
;
A
#
# COMPACT_ATOMS: atom_id res chain seq x y z
N MET A 1 -5.85 6.50 -12.22
CA MET A 1 -5.66 5.86 -13.54
C MET A 1 -5.15 6.92 -14.49
N ASN A 2 -3.97 6.73 -15.08
CA ASN A 2 -3.43 7.66 -16.07
C ASN A 2 -4.26 7.51 -17.35
N ARG A 3 -5.35 8.30 -17.48
CA ARG A 3 -6.31 8.22 -18.60
C ARG A 3 -5.70 8.61 -19.95
N GLN A 4 -4.47 9.13 -19.96
CA GLN A 4 -3.79 9.60 -21.17
C GLN A 4 -3.40 8.45 -22.12
N LEU A 5 -2.78 7.37 -21.63
CA LEU A 5 -2.38 6.23 -22.48
C LEU A 5 -3.58 5.51 -23.15
N PRO A 6 -4.68 5.21 -22.43
CA PRO A 6 -5.90 4.69 -23.05
C PRO A 6 -6.43 5.60 -24.17
N TYR A 7 -6.45 6.92 -23.93
CA TYR A 7 -6.91 7.90 -24.92
C TYR A 7 -6.00 7.96 -26.15
N LEU A 8 -4.68 7.95 -25.97
CA LEU A 8 -3.72 7.89 -27.07
C LEU A 8 -3.88 6.61 -27.89
N ALA A 9 -4.08 5.47 -27.21
CA ALA A 9 -4.33 4.20 -27.88
C ALA A 9 -5.62 4.22 -28.71
N ASP A 10 -6.68 4.89 -28.23
CA ASP A 10 -7.93 5.05 -28.96
C ASP A 10 -7.75 5.93 -30.22
N LEU A 11 -7.00 7.03 -30.10
CA LEU A 11 -6.67 7.90 -31.23
C LEU A 11 -5.85 7.16 -32.30
N GLU A 12 -4.77 6.48 -31.91
CA GLU A 12 -3.95 5.68 -32.83
C GLU A 12 -4.76 4.60 -33.56
N LYS A 13 -5.64 3.89 -32.83
CA LYS A 13 -6.53 2.87 -33.40
C LYS A 13 -7.55 3.46 -34.38
N SER A 14 -7.97 4.71 -34.18
CA SER A 14 -8.81 5.45 -35.14
C SER A 14 -8.03 5.95 -36.37
N GLY A 15 -6.71 5.74 -36.41
CA GLY A 15 -5.84 6.17 -37.49
C GLY A 15 -5.33 7.62 -37.36
N THR A 16 -5.58 8.27 -36.22
CA THR A 16 -5.06 9.60 -35.90
C THR A 16 -3.64 9.46 -35.35
N PRO A 17 -2.62 10.02 -36.02
CA PRO A 17 -1.26 10.02 -35.48
C PRO A 17 -1.18 10.72 -34.14
N THR A 18 -0.57 10.07 -33.16
CA THR A 18 -0.22 10.65 -31.87
C THR A 18 1.28 10.56 -31.64
N VAL A 19 1.78 11.41 -30.74
CA VAL A 19 3.17 11.37 -30.29
C VAL A 19 3.13 11.67 -28.80
N LEU A 20 3.74 10.79 -28.01
CA LEU A 20 3.91 11.02 -26.58
C LEU A 20 5.27 11.66 -26.35
N ILE A 21 5.28 12.81 -25.69
CA ILE A 21 6.52 13.42 -25.17
C ILE A 21 6.70 12.88 -23.77
N ASP A 22 7.83 12.26 -23.49
CA ASP A 22 8.12 11.66 -22.20
C ASP A 22 9.58 11.87 -21.81
N LEU A 23 9.90 11.70 -20.53
CA LEU A 23 11.27 11.81 -20.06
C LEU A 23 12.09 10.60 -20.54
N GLU A 24 13.35 10.83 -20.92
CA GLU A 24 14.25 9.79 -21.45
C GLU A 24 14.29 8.54 -20.54
N GLU A 25 14.28 8.73 -19.22
CA GLU A 25 14.35 7.63 -18.26
C GLU A 25 13.05 6.81 -18.17
N GLU A 26 11.94 7.32 -18.72
CA GLU A 26 10.61 6.71 -18.66
C GLU A 26 10.22 5.97 -19.95
N THR A 27 11.00 6.14 -21.03
CA THR A 27 10.74 5.54 -22.35
C THR A 27 10.50 4.02 -22.30
N ALA A 28 11.29 3.28 -21.51
CA ALA A 28 11.15 1.83 -21.41
C ALA A 28 9.78 1.44 -20.83
N LYS A 29 9.33 2.18 -19.80
CA LYS A 29 8.01 2.00 -19.21
C LYS A 29 6.88 2.38 -20.16
N VAL A 30 7.00 3.51 -20.85
CA VAL A 30 5.98 3.91 -21.83
C VAL A 30 5.82 2.87 -22.92
N LYS A 31 6.91 2.32 -23.46
CA LYS A 31 6.86 1.24 -24.44
C LYS A 31 6.18 -0.01 -23.89
N HIS A 32 6.46 -0.37 -22.64
CA HIS A 32 5.78 -1.47 -21.98
C HIS A 32 4.27 -1.22 -21.82
N ASP A 33 3.87 -0.06 -21.31
CA ASP A 33 2.46 0.30 -21.17
C ASP A 33 1.75 0.30 -22.52
N ALA A 34 2.41 0.81 -23.56
CA ALA A 34 1.90 0.81 -24.92
C ALA A 34 1.59 -0.62 -25.44
N LEU A 35 2.42 -1.63 -25.09
CA LEU A 35 2.14 -3.03 -25.40
C LEU A 35 0.86 -3.54 -24.71
N ILE A 36 0.65 -3.18 -23.43
CA ILE A 36 -0.55 -3.55 -22.66
C ILE A 36 -1.82 -2.99 -23.32
N TYR A 37 -1.77 -1.73 -23.77
CA TYR A 37 -2.91 -1.07 -24.43
C TYR A 37 -3.04 -1.39 -25.93
N GLY A 38 -2.14 -2.21 -26.47
CA GLY A 38 -2.18 -2.72 -27.83
C GLY A 38 -1.78 -1.72 -28.91
N ILE A 39 -0.78 -0.89 -28.59
CA ILE A 39 -0.11 0.06 -29.49
C ILE A 39 1.42 -0.18 -29.44
N PRO A 40 1.92 -1.33 -29.94
CA PRO A 40 3.29 -1.79 -29.76
C PRO A 40 4.38 -0.85 -30.31
N GLU A 41 4.00 0.02 -31.25
CA GLU A 41 4.91 0.94 -31.94
C GLU A 41 4.43 2.40 -31.72
N LEU A 42 4.12 2.75 -30.47
CA LEU A 42 3.78 4.13 -30.11
C LEU A 42 4.95 5.07 -30.44
N ARG A 43 4.64 6.19 -31.10
CA ARG A 43 5.58 7.28 -31.34
C ARG A 43 5.88 8.00 -30.02
N VAL A 44 7.16 7.99 -29.63
CA VAL A 44 7.64 8.65 -28.40
C VAL A 44 8.78 9.60 -28.76
N ILE A 45 8.79 10.76 -28.11
CA ILE A 45 9.85 11.75 -28.14
C ILE A 45 10.39 11.92 -26.73
N GLU A 46 11.71 11.82 -26.60
CA GLU A 46 12.41 11.95 -25.33
C GLU A 46 12.71 13.43 -25.03
N ALA A 47 12.15 13.91 -23.93
CA ALA A 47 12.38 15.23 -23.35
C ALA A 47 13.43 15.14 -22.23
N SER A 48 14.16 16.22 -22.02
CA SER A 48 15.18 16.29 -20.98
C SER A 48 14.56 16.47 -19.60
N ARG A 49 15.03 15.67 -18.64
CA ARG A 49 14.70 15.87 -17.21
C ARG A 49 15.39 17.08 -16.60
N THR A 50 16.50 17.54 -17.18
CA THR A 50 17.39 18.55 -16.55
C THR A 50 17.31 19.92 -17.18
N LEU A 51 16.84 20.02 -18.43
CA LEU A 51 16.72 21.31 -19.08
C LEU A 51 15.39 22.02 -18.73
N PRO A 52 15.40 23.35 -18.62
CA PRO A 52 14.18 24.13 -18.61
C PRO A 52 13.36 23.86 -19.86
N GLY A 53 12.03 23.79 -19.72
CA GLY A 53 11.11 23.53 -20.83
C GLY A 53 11.38 24.36 -22.10
N PRO A 54 11.58 25.69 -22.03
CA PRO A 54 11.88 26.49 -23.21
C PRO A 54 13.16 26.07 -23.97
N GLU A 55 14.19 25.62 -23.26
CA GLU A 55 15.46 25.17 -23.87
C GLU A 55 15.35 23.76 -24.43
N ASP A 56 14.53 22.91 -23.79
CA ASP A 56 14.32 21.53 -24.23
C ASP A 56 13.43 21.44 -25.48
N VAL A 57 12.39 22.28 -25.57
CA VAL A 57 11.43 22.32 -26.69
C VAL A 57 12.15 22.45 -28.03
N ASP A 58 13.16 23.30 -28.12
CA ASP A 58 13.93 23.53 -29.36
C ASP A 58 14.62 22.25 -29.87
N LYS A 59 14.86 21.26 -29.00
CA LYS A 59 15.52 19.99 -29.36
C LYS A 59 14.58 19.00 -30.03
N TRP A 60 13.28 19.06 -29.73
CA TRP A 60 12.33 18.02 -30.13
C TRP A 60 11.10 18.52 -30.88
N ILE A 61 10.81 19.82 -30.91
CA ILE A 61 9.61 20.38 -31.55
C ILE A 61 9.52 20.06 -33.05
N GLU A 62 10.64 20.13 -33.77
CA GLU A 62 10.65 19.78 -35.19
C GLU A 62 10.33 18.31 -35.42
N GLN A 63 10.87 17.42 -34.56
CA GLN A 63 10.59 15.99 -34.62
C GLN A 63 9.12 15.71 -34.32
N LEU A 64 8.53 16.41 -33.34
CA LEU A 64 7.11 16.29 -32.99
C LEU A 64 6.23 16.64 -34.19
N VAL A 65 6.47 17.79 -34.82
CA VAL A 65 5.69 18.23 -35.99
C VAL A 65 5.84 17.24 -37.15
N GLN A 66 7.05 16.73 -37.39
CA GLN A 66 7.29 15.73 -38.43
C GLN A 66 6.56 14.41 -38.16
N GLN A 67 6.54 13.96 -36.91
CA GLN A 67 5.86 12.72 -36.54
C GLN A 67 4.34 12.90 -36.58
N LEU A 68 3.77 14.02 -36.12
CA LEU A 68 2.32 14.26 -36.19
C LEU A 68 1.79 14.42 -37.62
N THR A 69 2.61 14.92 -38.55
CA THR A 69 2.19 15.18 -39.95
C THR A 69 2.33 13.95 -40.87
N LYS A 70 3.03 12.91 -40.43
CA LYS A 70 3.16 11.66 -41.20
C LYS A 70 2.04 10.69 -40.86
N PRO A 71 1.36 10.08 -41.86
CA PRO A 71 0.43 8.98 -41.62
C PRO A 71 1.10 7.84 -40.85
N LEU A 72 0.29 7.07 -40.11
CA LEU A 72 0.76 5.85 -39.46
C LEU A 72 1.22 4.81 -40.48
N THR A 73 2.40 4.24 -40.24
CA THR A 73 2.94 3.12 -40.98
C THR A 73 2.14 1.84 -40.70
N ALA A 74 2.35 0.80 -41.52
CA ALA A 74 1.71 -0.49 -41.29
C ALA A 74 2.12 -1.15 -39.95
N LYS A 75 3.30 -0.82 -39.41
CA LYS A 75 3.75 -1.31 -38.11
C LYS A 75 3.07 -0.57 -36.95
N GLU A 76 2.94 0.75 -37.05
CA GLU A 76 2.26 1.60 -36.07
C GLU A 76 0.75 1.32 -36.02
N LYS A 77 0.16 0.90 -37.14
CA LYS A 77 -1.22 0.42 -37.21
C LYS A 77 -1.43 -0.99 -36.65
N LYS A 78 -0.36 -1.72 -36.29
CA LYS A 78 -0.53 -3.03 -35.64
C LYS A 78 -1.15 -2.80 -34.27
N GLY A 79 -2.10 -3.65 -33.92
CA GLY A 79 -2.70 -3.67 -32.60
C GLY A 79 -2.87 -5.10 -32.10
N GLY A 80 -3.44 -5.20 -30.91
CA GLY A 80 -3.65 -6.46 -30.21
C GLY A 80 -3.15 -6.37 -28.78
N THR A 81 -3.88 -6.97 -27.84
CA THR A 81 -3.43 -7.08 -26.46
C THR A 81 -2.26 -8.04 -26.39
N TRP A 82 -1.12 -7.56 -25.91
CA TRP A 82 0.06 -8.40 -25.71
C TRP A 82 0.04 -9.00 -24.30
N ALA A 83 -0.07 -10.33 -24.23
CA ALA A 83 0.17 -11.09 -23.01
C ALA A 83 1.38 -12.00 -23.27
N PRO A 84 2.36 -12.07 -22.37
CA PRO A 84 3.44 -13.04 -22.52
C PRO A 84 2.88 -14.46 -22.41
N ASP A 85 3.57 -15.38 -23.07
CA ASP A 85 3.32 -16.81 -22.91
C ASP A 85 3.74 -17.25 -21.50
N GLU A 86 2.82 -17.87 -20.77
CA GLU A 86 3.00 -18.25 -19.38
C GLU A 86 2.68 -19.74 -19.22
N PRO A 87 3.67 -20.63 -19.42
CA PRO A 87 3.45 -22.05 -19.24
C PRO A 87 3.17 -22.34 -17.77
N ARG A 88 2.27 -23.31 -17.51
CA ARG A 88 1.93 -23.73 -16.13
C ARG A 88 3.18 -24.21 -15.37
N VAL A 89 4.07 -24.91 -16.07
CA VAL A 89 5.34 -25.42 -15.53
C VAL A 89 6.49 -24.62 -16.15
N LEU A 90 7.29 -23.97 -15.30
CA LEU A 90 8.43 -23.13 -15.73
C LEU A 90 9.74 -23.91 -15.90
N PHE A 91 9.88 -25.03 -15.18
CA PHE A 91 11.10 -25.80 -15.09
C PHE A 91 10.80 -27.26 -14.71
N GLU A 92 11.50 -28.20 -15.34
CA GLU A 92 11.51 -29.63 -15.00
C GLU A 92 12.95 -30.08 -14.76
N GLY A 93 13.23 -30.72 -13.63
CA GLY A 93 14.56 -31.16 -13.24
C GLY A 93 14.66 -31.53 -11.76
N SER A 94 15.88 -31.63 -11.25
CA SER A 94 16.15 -31.83 -9.82
C SER A 94 15.83 -30.58 -9.00
N LEU A 95 15.75 -30.74 -7.67
CA LEU A 95 15.53 -29.60 -6.77
C LEU A 95 16.72 -28.62 -6.80
N GLU A 96 17.94 -29.14 -6.89
CA GLU A 96 19.15 -28.32 -7.00
C GLU A 96 19.16 -27.48 -8.28
N GLU A 97 18.80 -28.07 -9.43
CA GLU A 97 18.69 -27.31 -10.68
C GLU A 97 17.53 -26.30 -10.65
N ALA A 98 16.43 -26.63 -9.96
CA ALA A 98 15.33 -25.69 -9.76
C ALA A 98 15.75 -24.52 -8.86
N GLU A 99 16.55 -24.76 -7.81
CA GLU A 99 17.11 -23.69 -6.98
C GLU A 99 17.99 -22.76 -7.81
N GLU A 100 18.85 -23.28 -8.68
CA GLU A 100 19.61 -22.45 -9.62
C GLU A 100 18.70 -21.67 -10.58
N PHE A 101 17.64 -22.31 -11.09
CA PHE A 101 16.67 -21.68 -11.99
C PHE A 101 15.96 -20.48 -11.33
N TYR A 102 15.44 -20.64 -10.12
CA TYR A 102 14.71 -19.58 -9.42
C TYR A 102 15.61 -18.45 -8.92
N ASN A 103 16.91 -18.71 -8.70
CA ASN A 103 17.90 -17.69 -8.31
C ASN A 103 18.47 -16.88 -9.49
N GLN A 104 18.00 -17.12 -10.72
CA GLN A 104 18.42 -16.34 -11.89
C GLN A 104 18.15 -14.84 -11.71
N THR A 105 19.11 -14.04 -12.18
CA THR A 105 19.00 -12.59 -12.26
C THR A 105 19.00 -12.13 -13.71
N GLU A 106 18.28 -11.04 -13.99
CA GLU A 106 18.29 -10.35 -15.28
C GLU A 106 18.88 -8.94 -15.10
N ASN A 107 19.51 -8.43 -16.17
CA ASN A 107 19.90 -7.02 -16.25
C ASN A 107 18.73 -6.24 -16.84
N ILE A 108 18.17 -5.30 -16.08
CA ILE A 108 17.12 -4.40 -16.57
C ILE A 108 17.72 -3.00 -16.85
N PRO A 109 17.21 -2.27 -17.85
CA PRO A 109 17.66 -0.91 -18.14
C PRO A 109 17.51 0.01 -16.92
N GLY A 110 18.28 1.10 -16.84
CA GLY A 110 18.05 2.17 -15.86
C GLY A 110 18.41 1.89 -14.40
N ILE A 111 18.87 0.69 -14.02
CA ILE A 111 19.34 0.38 -12.65
C ILE A 111 20.85 0.15 -12.54
N LEU A 112 21.64 0.81 -13.40
CA LEU A 112 23.12 0.78 -13.36
C LEU A 112 23.74 -0.63 -13.37
N ASN A 113 23.16 -1.57 -14.15
CA ASN A 113 23.59 -2.97 -14.23
C ASN A 113 23.56 -3.73 -12.90
N ALA A 114 22.76 -3.29 -11.93
CA ALA A 114 22.52 -4.09 -10.73
C ALA A 114 21.73 -5.36 -11.11
N PRO A 115 22.12 -6.55 -10.59
CA PRO A 115 21.40 -7.78 -10.87
C PRO A 115 19.99 -7.70 -10.28
N PHE A 116 18.98 -8.05 -11.07
CA PHE A 116 17.59 -8.03 -10.64
C PHE A 116 17.00 -9.44 -10.64
N ALA A 117 16.41 -9.87 -9.53
CA ALA A 117 15.84 -11.21 -9.42
C ALA A 117 14.72 -11.44 -10.44
N LYS A 118 14.80 -12.57 -11.17
CA LYS A 118 13.86 -12.87 -12.26
C LYS A 118 12.51 -13.42 -11.76
N TYR A 119 12.53 -14.21 -10.69
CA TYR A 119 11.36 -14.94 -10.19
C TYR A 119 11.06 -14.69 -8.71
N THR A 120 12.00 -14.11 -7.95
CA THR A 120 11.87 -13.91 -6.50
C THR A 120 11.79 -12.43 -6.15
N ASP A 121 11.52 -12.16 -4.87
CA ASP A 121 11.59 -10.85 -4.24
C ASP A 121 13.05 -10.41 -3.91
N GLY A 122 14.06 -11.10 -4.47
CA GLY A 122 15.47 -10.92 -4.15
C GLY A 122 15.96 -11.77 -2.99
N LEU A 123 15.06 -12.48 -2.29
CA LEU A 123 15.40 -13.45 -1.25
C LEU A 123 15.30 -14.89 -1.80
N PRO A 124 15.94 -15.87 -1.12
CA PRO A 124 15.68 -17.28 -1.37
C PRO A 124 14.19 -17.62 -1.20
N VAL A 125 13.73 -18.61 -1.97
CA VAL A 125 12.35 -19.08 -1.97
C VAL A 125 12.31 -20.59 -1.73
N THR A 126 11.18 -21.06 -1.22
CA THR A 126 10.89 -22.50 -1.27
C THR A 126 10.41 -22.85 -2.66
N ILE A 127 11.07 -23.80 -3.34
CA ILE A 127 10.73 -24.19 -4.70
C ILE A 127 9.28 -24.72 -4.76
N PRO A 128 8.41 -24.14 -5.60
CA PRO A 128 7.00 -24.51 -5.67
C PRO A 128 6.79 -25.75 -6.55
N THR A 129 7.17 -26.93 -6.05
CA THR A 129 6.91 -28.20 -6.74
C THR A 129 5.41 -28.51 -6.80
N GLU A 130 4.99 -29.39 -7.72
CA GLU A 130 3.58 -29.79 -7.83
C GLU A 130 3.01 -30.34 -6.51
N GLU A 131 3.81 -31.11 -5.76
CA GLU A 131 3.40 -31.66 -4.47
C GLU A 131 3.19 -30.57 -3.42
N ARG A 132 4.10 -29.59 -3.34
CA ARG A 132 3.99 -28.48 -2.38
C ARG A 132 2.83 -27.54 -2.72
N VAL A 133 2.59 -27.30 -4.01
CA VAL A 133 1.44 -26.51 -4.46
C VAL A 133 0.13 -27.25 -4.15
N LYS A 134 0.08 -28.57 -4.41
CA LYS A 134 -1.07 -29.41 -4.03
C LYS A 134 -1.33 -29.41 -2.52
N GLU A 135 -0.27 -29.48 -1.71
CA GLU A 135 -0.39 -29.37 -0.25
C GLU A 135 -0.92 -27.99 0.16
N MET A 136 -0.37 -26.91 -0.39
CA MET A 136 -0.84 -25.54 -0.14
C MET A 136 -2.33 -25.36 -0.44
N LEU A 137 -2.80 -25.92 -1.56
CA LEU A 137 -4.20 -25.88 -1.98
C LEU A 137 -5.15 -26.58 -1.00
N SER A 138 -4.67 -27.45 -0.11
CA SER A 138 -5.50 -28.04 0.95
C SER A 138 -5.93 -27.03 2.03
N GLY A 139 -5.32 -25.84 2.05
CA GLY A 139 -5.62 -24.76 2.98
C GLY A 139 -6.88 -23.95 2.64
N THR A 140 -7.60 -24.29 1.57
CA THR A 140 -8.81 -23.58 1.15
C THR A 140 -9.83 -24.55 0.54
N SER A 141 -11.12 -24.19 0.61
CA SER A 141 -12.18 -24.89 -0.12
C SER A 141 -12.34 -24.45 -1.59
N HIS A 142 -11.65 -23.37 -2.01
CA HIS A 142 -11.73 -22.82 -3.36
C HIS A 142 -11.01 -23.70 -4.40
N ARG A 143 -11.51 -23.68 -5.64
CA ARG A 143 -10.92 -24.52 -6.69
C ARG A 143 -9.59 -23.93 -7.19
N PRO A 144 -8.60 -24.76 -7.56
CA PRO A 144 -7.31 -24.26 -8.06
C PRO A 144 -7.42 -23.36 -9.30
N ASP A 145 -8.38 -23.64 -10.18
CA ASP A 145 -8.62 -22.89 -11.43
C ASP A 145 -9.52 -21.65 -11.24
N GLU A 146 -10.04 -21.42 -10.03
CA GLU A 146 -10.86 -20.26 -9.73
C GLU A 146 -10.04 -18.97 -9.82
N VAL A 147 -10.57 -17.98 -10.54
CA VAL A 147 -9.95 -16.65 -10.64
C VAL A 147 -10.22 -15.87 -9.36
N ILE A 148 -9.21 -15.16 -8.86
CA ILE A 148 -9.35 -14.29 -7.70
C ILE A 148 -10.36 -13.17 -8.01
N THR A 149 -11.44 -13.14 -7.24
CA THR A 149 -12.52 -12.15 -7.34
C THR A 149 -12.78 -11.50 -5.99
N ILE A 150 -13.41 -10.34 -6.03
CA ILE A 150 -13.87 -9.63 -4.85
C ILE A 150 -14.97 -10.45 -4.17
N GLN A 151 -14.80 -10.78 -2.90
CA GLN A 151 -15.72 -11.64 -2.13
C GLN A 151 -16.87 -10.85 -1.50
N ARG A 152 -16.63 -9.56 -1.21
CA ARG A 152 -17.63 -8.64 -0.64
C ARG A 152 -17.62 -7.33 -1.41
N THR A 153 -18.79 -6.75 -1.65
CA THR A 153 -18.86 -5.40 -2.24
C THR A 153 -18.19 -4.39 -1.29
N VAL A 154 -17.19 -3.66 -1.79
CA VAL A 154 -16.42 -2.66 -1.04
C VAL A 154 -16.50 -1.32 -1.76
N GLU A 155 -16.78 -0.27 -0.98
CA GLU A 155 -16.67 1.11 -1.44
C GLU A 155 -15.22 1.57 -1.35
N VAL A 156 -14.70 2.07 -2.47
CA VAL A 156 -13.35 2.63 -2.56
C VAL A 156 -13.48 4.14 -2.53
N PRO A 157 -13.05 4.81 -1.45
CA PRO A 157 -13.07 6.26 -1.40
C PRO A 157 -12.10 6.84 -2.43
N SER A 158 -12.37 8.09 -2.82
CA SER A 158 -11.42 8.87 -3.62
C SER A 158 -10.12 9.03 -2.84
N THR A 159 -9.00 8.73 -3.48
CA THR A 159 -7.66 8.85 -2.89
C THR A 159 -6.94 10.13 -3.30
N SER A 160 -7.50 10.88 -4.25
CA SER A 160 -7.02 12.18 -4.72
C SER A 160 -8.08 12.92 -5.56
N ALA A 161 -7.95 14.22 -5.82
CA ALA A 161 -8.93 14.96 -6.62
C ALA A 161 -8.99 14.52 -8.10
N ILE A 162 -8.04 13.72 -8.56
CA ILE A 162 -8.04 13.15 -9.92
C ILE A 162 -8.56 11.70 -9.97
N THR A 163 -8.86 11.08 -8.81
CA THR A 163 -9.45 9.74 -8.73
C THR A 163 -10.85 9.82 -8.10
N SER A 164 -11.87 9.38 -8.84
CA SER A 164 -13.23 9.28 -8.29
C SER A 164 -13.35 8.09 -7.34
N ALA A 165 -14.18 8.24 -6.31
CA ALA A 165 -14.65 7.09 -5.55
C ALA A 165 -15.35 6.11 -6.49
N TYR A 166 -15.22 4.81 -6.22
CA TYR A 166 -15.85 3.77 -7.03
C TYR A 166 -16.18 2.56 -6.16
N THR A 167 -17.02 1.66 -6.67
CA THR A 167 -17.43 0.45 -5.96
C THR A 167 -16.81 -0.76 -6.65
N LYS A 168 -16.13 -1.61 -5.87
CA LYS A 168 -15.78 -2.97 -6.29
C LYS A 168 -16.93 -3.88 -5.88
N LYS A 169 -17.57 -4.54 -6.84
CA LYS A 169 -18.70 -5.44 -6.60
C LYS A 169 -18.20 -6.85 -6.33
N ARG A 170 -18.95 -7.60 -5.52
CA ARG A 170 -18.72 -9.03 -5.38
C ARG A 170 -18.70 -9.72 -6.76
N GLY A 171 -17.71 -10.56 -7.00
CA GLY A 171 -17.48 -11.26 -8.26
C GLY A 171 -16.64 -10.48 -9.27
N ASP A 172 -16.32 -9.20 -9.02
CA ASP A 172 -15.39 -8.46 -9.87
C ASP A 172 -14.01 -9.13 -9.84
N VAL A 173 -13.42 -9.33 -11.02
CA VAL A 173 -12.09 -9.92 -11.15
C VAL A 173 -11.03 -8.98 -10.59
N VAL A 174 -10.16 -9.51 -9.72
CA VAL A 174 -9.04 -8.77 -9.18
C VAL A 174 -7.93 -8.66 -10.23
N ARG A 175 -7.39 -7.45 -10.38
CA ARG A 175 -6.32 -7.13 -11.33
C ARG A 175 -5.05 -6.78 -10.58
N PHE A 176 -4.00 -7.55 -10.82
CA PHE A 176 -2.67 -7.35 -10.26
C PHE A 176 -1.91 -6.35 -11.12
N MET A 177 -1.54 -5.22 -10.52
CA MET A 177 -0.74 -4.17 -11.15
C MET A 177 0.76 -4.50 -11.07
N PRO A 178 1.60 -3.99 -11.98
CA PRO A 178 1.31 -3.00 -13.03
C PRO A 178 0.66 -3.53 -14.31
N MET A 179 0.74 -4.83 -14.61
CA MET A 179 0.25 -5.36 -15.88
C MET A 179 -1.26 -5.63 -15.97
N TYR A 180 -2.03 -5.37 -14.91
CA TYR A 180 -3.47 -5.64 -14.82
C TYR A 180 -3.85 -7.10 -15.15
N ARG A 181 -3.01 -8.05 -14.72
CA ARG A 181 -3.26 -9.48 -14.92
C ARG A 181 -4.31 -9.99 -13.93
N SER A 182 -5.05 -11.01 -14.31
CA SER A 182 -5.81 -11.83 -13.36
C SER A 182 -4.95 -13.00 -12.90
N ALA A 183 -5.28 -13.59 -11.74
CA ALA A 183 -4.63 -14.79 -11.27
C ALA A 183 -5.64 -15.82 -10.78
N THR A 184 -5.28 -17.10 -10.81
CA THR A 184 -6.04 -18.19 -10.20
C THR A 184 -5.58 -18.48 -8.76
N VAL A 185 -6.39 -19.23 -8.02
CA VAL A 185 -6.03 -19.75 -6.68
C VAL A 185 -4.72 -20.55 -6.74
N GLU A 186 -4.51 -21.40 -7.75
CA GLU A 186 -3.26 -22.15 -7.95
C GLU A 186 -2.05 -21.22 -8.11
N GLN A 187 -2.17 -20.15 -8.90
CA GLN A 187 -1.08 -19.18 -9.08
C GLN A 187 -0.76 -18.41 -7.79
N VAL A 188 -1.76 -18.15 -6.94
CA VAL A 188 -1.55 -17.59 -5.61
C VAL A 188 -0.88 -18.62 -4.69
N ALA A 189 -1.26 -19.90 -4.77
CA ALA A 189 -0.64 -20.99 -4.01
C ALA A 189 0.85 -21.15 -4.33
N VAL A 190 1.24 -21.04 -5.60
CA VAL A 190 2.66 -21.02 -6.03
C VAL A 190 3.45 -19.95 -5.27
N ASN A 191 2.93 -18.71 -5.23
CA ASN A 191 3.57 -17.60 -4.52
C ASN A 191 3.58 -17.80 -3.01
N ALA A 192 2.54 -18.39 -2.44
CA ALA A 192 2.48 -18.73 -1.02
C ALA A 192 3.57 -19.76 -0.65
N VAL A 193 3.75 -20.79 -1.48
CA VAL A 193 4.83 -21.78 -1.30
C VAL A 193 6.19 -21.07 -1.40
N MET A 194 6.42 -20.25 -2.41
CA MET A 194 7.67 -19.50 -2.57
C MET A 194 8.01 -18.65 -1.33
N ALA A 195 6.99 -18.06 -0.70
CA ALA A 195 7.13 -17.29 0.54
C ALA A 195 7.47 -18.15 1.78
N GLY A 196 7.33 -19.47 1.70
CA GLY A 196 7.46 -20.39 2.83
C GLY A 196 6.20 -20.46 3.70
N CYS A 197 5.02 -20.15 3.14
CA CYS A 197 3.76 -20.30 3.85
C CYS A 197 3.42 -21.78 4.05
N LYS A 198 2.54 -22.04 5.02
CA LYS A 198 1.89 -23.35 5.22
C LYS A 198 0.43 -23.31 4.77
N PRO A 199 -0.22 -24.46 4.53
CA PRO A 199 -1.62 -24.50 4.11
C PRO A 199 -2.56 -23.73 5.04
N GLU A 200 -2.36 -23.81 6.36
CA GLU A 200 -3.18 -23.08 7.33
C GLU A 200 -3.10 -21.54 7.20
N TYR A 201 -2.09 -21.01 6.51
CA TYR A 201 -1.94 -19.57 6.24
C TYR A 201 -2.64 -19.13 4.96
N PHE A 202 -3.02 -20.10 4.11
CA PHE A 202 -3.42 -19.83 2.74
C PHE A 202 -4.69 -18.95 2.61
N PRO A 203 -5.71 -19.07 3.46
CA PRO A 203 -6.86 -18.14 3.43
C PRO A 203 -6.44 -16.68 3.64
N VAL A 204 -5.42 -16.42 4.49
CA VAL A 204 -4.88 -15.07 4.68
C VAL A 204 -4.21 -14.58 3.40
N VAL A 205 -3.45 -15.46 2.75
CA VAL A 205 -2.76 -15.17 1.48
C VAL A 205 -3.75 -14.90 0.34
N LEU A 206 -4.86 -15.63 0.28
CA LEU A 206 -5.93 -15.39 -0.69
C LEU A 206 -6.61 -14.04 -0.45
N ALA A 207 -6.84 -13.65 0.80
CA ALA A 207 -7.36 -12.31 1.11
C ALA A 207 -6.36 -11.19 0.77
N ILE A 208 -5.04 -11.42 0.91
CA ILE A 208 -4.00 -10.52 0.38
C ILE A 208 -4.08 -10.44 -1.15
N ALA A 209 -4.28 -11.57 -1.82
CA ALA A 209 -4.42 -11.61 -3.27
C ALA A 209 -5.68 -10.87 -3.73
N GLU A 210 -6.79 -10.99 -3.01
CA GLU A 210 -8.03 -10.24 -3.26
C GLU A 210 -7.80 -8.73 -3.21
N SER A 211 -6.89 -8.29 -2.34
CA SER A 211 -6.48 -6.90 -2.24
C SER A 211 -5.60 -6.40 -3.40
N GLY A 212 -5.28 -7.27 -4.37
CA GLY A 212 -4.31 -7.03 -5.43
C GLY A 212 -2.85 -7.15 -4.98
N GLY A 213 -2.57 -7.88 -3.89
CA GLY A 213 -1.23 -8.06 -3.34
C GLY A 213 -0.72 -6.88 -2.50
N GLY A 214 -1.53 -5.81 -2.39
CA GLY A 214 -1.23 -4.66 -1.55
C GLY A 214 -0.16 -3.72 -2.11
N THR A 215 0.24 -3.83 -3.38
CA THR A 215 1.40 -3.14 -3.98
C THR A 215 1.10 -2.05 -5.01
N GLY A 216 -0.11 -2.01 -5.56
CA GLY A 216 -0.60 -0.91 -6.40
C GLY A 216 0.23 -0.66 -7.67
N ASP A 217 0.26 0.60 -8.13
CA ASP A 217 0.85 1.03 -9.41
C ASP A 217 2.35 1.37 -9.36
N GLY A 218 3.06 1.01 -8.29
CA GLY A 218 4.50 1.24 -8.19
C GLY A 218 4.93 2.54 -7.54
N ARG A 219 4.16 3.04 -6.57
CA ARG A 219 4.59 4.12 -5.65
C ARG A 219 5.10 3.62 -4.30
N GLY A 220 5.54 2.37 -4.21
CA GLY A 220 6.31 1.86 -3.06
C GLY A 220 5.54 1.78 -1.74
N GLY A 221 4.25 2.09 -1.73
CA GLY A 221 3.40 2.15 -0.55
C GLY A 221 2.81 0.80 -0.14
N GLY A 222 3.35 -0.32 -0.60
CA GLY A 222 2.65 -1.59 -0.55
C GLY A 222 3.48 -2.80 -0.17
N GLY A 223 2.78 -3.86 0.26
CA GLY A 223 3.37 -5.06 0.88
C GLY A 223 3.28 -5.08 2.42
N ALA A 224 2.39 -4.29 3.00
CA ALA A 224 2.17 -4.22 4.44
C ALA A 224 0.71 -4.50 4.80
N PHE A 225 0.49 -5.24 5.88
CA PHE A 225 -0.85 -5.75 6.22
C PHE A 225 -1.15 -5.68 7.72
N LEU A 226 -2.41 -5.38 8.05
CA LEU A 226 -2.98 -5.55 9.39
C LEU A 226 -4.00 -6.68 9.37
N VAL A 227 -3.86 -7.63 10.29
CA VAL A 227 -4.80 -8.72 10.51
C VAL A 227 -5.62 -8.40 11.76
N SER A 228 -6.93 -8.64 11.70
CA SER A 228 -7.82 -8.52 12.85
C SER A 228 -8.84 -9.65 12.84
N GLY A 229 -9.26 -10.10 14.03
CA GLY A 229 -10.11 -11.28 14.22
C GLY A 229 -9.33 -12.53 14.69
N PRO A 230 -10.01 -13.65 14.93
CA PRO A 230 -9.45 -14.80 15.65
C PRO A 230 -8.28 -15.53 14.96
N ILE A 231 -8.12 -15.38 13.63
CA ILE A 231 -7.14 -16.13 12.83
C ILE A 231 -5.70 -16.04 13.35
N TYR A 232 -5.31 -14.90 13.96
CA TYR A 232 -3.94 -14.72 14.43
C TYR A 232 -3.57 -15.78 15.49
N LYS A 233 -4.53 -16.22 16.32
CA LYS A 233 -4.33 -17.30 17.30
C LYS A 233 -4.31 -18.67 16.64
N GLU A 234 -5.18 -18.86 15.65
CA GLU A 234 -5.33 -20.13 14.93
C GLU A 234 -4.04 -20.53 14.23
N ILE A 235 -3.36 -19.56 13.61
CA ILE A 235 -2.13 -19.80 12.84
C ILE A 235 -0.85 -19.43 13.61
N GLY A 236 -0.96 -18.93 14.83
CA GLY A 236 0.18 -18.63 15.72
C GLY A 236 0.98 -17.38 15.35
N MET A 237 0.32 -16.31 14.88
CA MET A 237 0.94 -15.01 14.66
C MET A 237 1.40 -14.37 15.97
N ASN A 238 2.56 -13.75 15.95
CA ASN A 238 3.06 -12.99 17.09
C ASN A 238 2.42 -11.60 17.14
N VAL A 239 1.64 -11.34 18.19
CA VAL A 239 1.10 -10.01 18.50
C VAL A 239 1.82 -9.34 19.66
N GLY A 240 2.82 -10.00 20.26
CA GLY A 240 3.49 -9.61 21.50
C GLY A 240 4.85 -8.90 21.33
N HIS A 241 5.77 -9.20 22.25
CA HIS A 241 7.14 -8.71 22.20
C HIS A 241 7.78 -9.07 20.86
N GLY A 242 8.43 -8.09 20.22
CA GLY A 242 9.09 -8.32 18.93
C GLY A 242 8.14 -8.74 17.80
N ARG A 243 6.85 -8.35 17.82
CA ARG A 243 5.86 -8.65 16.77
C ARG A 243 6.26 -8.29 15.32
N LEU A 244 7.15 -7.33 15.15
CA LEU A 244 7.77 -6.95 13.86
C LEU A 244 9.22 -7.42 13.72
N SER A 245 9.70 -8.23 14.66
CA SER A 245 11.05 -8.77 14.69
C SER A 245 11.11 -10.17 14.09
N ILE A 246 12.30 -10.74 14.07
CA ILE A 246 12.58 -12.07 13.55
C ILE A 246 11.94 -13.17 14.42
N GLY A 247 11.75 -14.34 13.83
CA GLY A 247 11.55 -15.59 14.57
C GLY A 247 10.13 -16.12 14.67
N ASN A 248 9.10 -15.34 14.31
CA ASN A 248 7.74 -15.87 14.18
C ASN A 248 7.45 -16.29 12.72
N PRO A 249 7.25 -17.61 12.44
CA PRO A 249 7.09 -18.10 11.07
C PRO A 249 5.91 -17.50 10.29
N PRO A 250 4.66 -17.43 10.81
CA PRO A 250 3.55 -16.86 10.04
C PRO A 250 3.72 -15.37 9.76
N ASN A 251 4.20 -14.56 10.71
CA ASN A 251 4.46 -13.13 10.45
C ASN A 251 5.49 -12.96 9.32
N MET A 252 6.60 -13.71 9.34
CA MET A 252 7.65 -13.59 8.32
C MET A 252 7.21 -14.12 6.94
N ALA A 253 6.58 -15.29 6.91
CA ALA A 253 6.17 -15.92 5.65
C ALA A 253 5.03 -15.14 4.97
N ILE A 254 3.97 -14.79 5.71
CA ILE A 254 2.82 -14.08 5.13
C ILE A 254 3.20 -12.66 4.74
N GLY A 255 3.98 -11.96 5.57
CA GLY A 255 4.32 -10.56 5.32
C GLY A 255 5.14 -10.32 4.05
N ARG A 256 5.87 -11.31 3.52
CA ARG A 256 6.61 -11.19 2.24
C ARG A 256 5.79 -11.57 1.00
N VAL A 257 4.62 -12.19 1.17
CA VAL A 257 3.77 -12.66 0.05
C VAL A 257 3.42 -11.52 -0.90
N GLY A 258 3.12 -10.32 -0.38
CA GLY A 258 2.79 -9.16 -1.21
C GLY A 258 3.87 -8.83 -2.25
N SER A 259 5.15 -8.94 -1.87
CA SER A 259 6.29 -8.74 -2.79
C SER A 259 6.32 -9.77 -3.92
N LEU A 260 6.08 -11.05 -3.59
CA LEU A 260 6.05 -12.14 -4.58
C LEU A 260 4.85 -12.03 -5.52
N LEU A 261 3.65 -11.75 -4.99
CA LEU A 261 2.47 -11.51 -5.83
C LEU A 261 2.69 -10.31 -6.76
N TRP A 262 3.35 -9.25 -6.29
CA TRP A 262 3.66 -8.11 -7.13
C TRP A 262 4.69 -8.44 -8.22
N ARG A 263 5.73 -9.20 -7.87
CA ARG A 263 6.75 -9.64 -8.81
C ARG A 263 6.20 -10.57 -9.89
N ASN A 264 5.38 -11.54 -9.49
CA ASN A 264 4.99 -12.67 -10.34
C ASN A 264 3.61 -12.48 -10.99
N LEU A 265 2.60 -12.03 -10.23
CA LEU A 265 1.26 -11.79 -10.76
C LEU A 265 1.10 -10.38 -11.29
N GLY A 266 1.67 -9.39 -10.60
CA GLY A 266 1.72 -8.01 -11.08
C GLY A 266 2.71 -7.82 -12.23
N GLY A 267 3.78 -8.61 -12.21
CA GLY A 267 4.89 -8.57 -13.14
C GLY A 267 5.78 -7.34 -13.00
N TYR A 268 5.94 -6.88 -11.76
CA TYR A 268 6.85 -5.81 -11.40
C TYR A 268 8.28 -6.05 -11.92
N LYS A 269 8.78 -5.11 -12.73
CA LYS A 269 10.19 -4.93 -13.07
C LYS A 269 10.50 -3.45 -13.03
N GLU A 270 11.47 -3.06 -12.19
CA GLU A 270 11.84 -1.65 -12.05
C GLU A 270 12.25 -1.06 -13.40
N THR A 271 11.98 0.23 -13.62
CA THR A 271 12.18 0.99 -14.86
C THR A 271 11.45 0.49 -16.11
N VAL A 272 10.91 -0.74 -16.11
CA VAL A 272 10.26 -1.38 -17.25
C VAL A 272 8.75 -1.40 -17.11
N THR A 273 8.21 -1.84 -15.97
CA THR A 273 6.75 -1.89 -15.76
C THR A 273 6.29 -0.85 -14.74
N THR A 274 7.24 -0.15 -14.12
CA THR A 274 7.07 0.76 -13.00
C THR A 274 8.27 1.69 -12.94
N ILE A 275 8.11 2.86 -12.35
CA ILE A 275 9.21 3.78 -12.08
C ILE A 275 9.05 4.27 -10.65
N MET A 276 9.93 3.76 -9.79
CA MET A 276 9.94 4.08 -8.37
C MET A 276 10.99 5.14 -8.05
N THR A 277 10.59 6.17 -7.29
CA THR A 277 11.54 7.13 -6.71
C THR A 277 12.28 6.49 -5.53
N TYR A 278 11.56 5.77 -4.67
CA TYR A 278 12.11 5.13 -3.46
C TYR A 278 11.49 3.75 -3.23
N GLY A 279 12.29 2.81 -2.74
CA GLY A 279 11.78 1.57 -2.12
C GLY A 279 11.68 1.73 -0.61
N ASN A 280 10.98 0.80 0.06
CA ASN A 280 10.94 0.75 1.52
C ASN A 280 11.33 -0.65 2.03
N PRO A 281 12.43 -0.82 2.80
CA PRO A 281 12.80 -2.12 3.36
C PRO A 281 11.77 -2.65 4.35
N VAL A 282 10.98 -1.76 4.96
CA VAL A 282 9.93 -2.09 5.92
C VAL A 282 8.81 -2.88 5.26
N THR A 283 8.33 -2.48 4.07
CA THR A 283 7.19 -3.11 3.40
C THR A 283 7.58 -4.23 2.45
N LYS A 284 8.87 -4.41 2.15
CA LYS A 284 9.34 -5.36 1.13
C LYS A 284 9.85 -6.70 1.69
N GLY A 285 9.82 -6.91 3.01
CA GLY A 285 10.45 -8.07 3.66
C GLY A 285 9.70 -8.72 4.84
N GLY A 286 8.37 -8.54 4.98
CA GLY A 286 7.63 -9.19 6.07
C GLY A 286 6.73 -8.28 6.90
N PHE A 287 6.17 -7.21 6.34
CA PHE A 287 5.35 -6.29 7.14
C PHE A 287 3.94 -6.82 7.34
N ILE A 288 3.73 -7.45 8.48
CA ILE A 288 2.40 -7.83 8.92
C ILE A 288 2.29 -7.75 10.43
N LEU A 289 1.16 -7.23 10.89
CA LEU A 289 0.79 -7.17 12.30
C LEU A 289 -0.57 -7.80 12.47
N ALA A 290 -0.82 -8.40 13.62
CA ALA A 290 -2.15 -8.79 14.03
C ALA A 290 -2.60 -8.00 15.26
N GLU A 291 -3.89 -7.71 15.33
CA GLU A 291 -4.53 -7.06 16.47
C GLU A 291 -4.72 -8.05 17.61
N TYR A 292 -4.38 -7.62 18.83
CA TYR A 292 -4.73 -8.29 20.07
C TYR A 292 -6.06 -7.75 20.62
N ALA A 293 -7.15 -8.08 19.92
CA ALA A 293 -8.47 -7.50 20.17
C ALA A 293 -9.05 -7.87 21.57
N GLU A 294 -8.60 -8.98 22.17
CA GLU A 294 -9.04 -9.42 23.49
C GLU A 294 -8.61 -8.50 24.63
N ALA A 295 -7.61 -7.66 24.40
CA ALA A 295 -7.10 -6.70 25.38
C ALA A 295 -7.59 -5.27 25.14
N LEU A 296 -8.59 -5.10 24.27
CA LEU A 296 -9.23 -3.81 24.06
C LEU A 296 -10.04 -3.39 25.30
N PRO A 297 -10.07 -2.10 25.65
CA PRO A 297 -10.93 -1.57 26.69
C PRO A 297 -12.43 -1.81 26.38
N PRO A 298 -13.31 -1.82 27.39
CA PRO A 298 -14.75 -1.99 27.18
C PRO A 298 -15.32 -0.94 26.20
N GLY A 299 -16.04 -1.40 25.17
CA GLY A 299 -16.67 -0.54 24.16
C GLY A 299 -15.75 -0.10 23.02
N TRP A 300 -14.44 -0.38 23.09
CA TRP A 300 -13.58 -0.29 21.91
C TRP A 300 -13.82 -1.51 21.01
N LEU A 301 -14.00 -1.25 19.73
CA LEU A 301 -14.21 -2.26 18.70
C LEU A 301 -12.87 -2.76 18.16
N GLY A 302 -12.77 -4.06 17.83
CA GLY A 302 -11.67 -4.55 17.01
C GLY A 302 -11.67 -3.89 15.62
N LEU A 303 -10.53 -3.88 14.94
CA LEU A 303 -10.44 -3.37 13.56
C LEU A 303 -11.45 -4.08 12.64
N ASN A 304 -11.67 -5.39 12.78
CA ASN A 304 -12.72 -6.12 12.05
C ASN A 304 -14.12 -5.52 12.27
N GLU A 305 -14.49 -5.24 13.52
CA GLU A 305 -15.76 -4.62 13.89
C GLU A 305 -15.86 -3.16 13.41
N GLU A 306 -14.77 -2.36 13.51
CA GLU A 306 -14.72 -0.99 12.97
C GLU A 306 -14.97 -0.97 11.45
N MET A 307 -14.50 -2.00 10.75
CA MET A 307 -14.69 -2.17 9.31
C MET A 307 -16.03 -2.83 8.94
N GLY A 308 -16.94 -3.05 9.90
CA GLY A 308 -18.27 -3.59 9.66
C GLY A 308 -18.31 -5.10 9.39
N TYR A 309 -17.37 -5.85 9.97
CA TYR A 309 -17.37 -7.31 10.03
C TYR A 309 -17.84 -7.78 11.41
N ARG A 310 -18.17 -9.08 11.53
CA ARG A 310 -18.52 -9.64 12.83
C ARG A 310 -17.28 -9.81 13.69
N LYS A 311 -17.47 -9.80 15.02
CA LYS A 311 -16.39 -9.99 15.99
C LYS A 311 -15.62 -11.31 15.82
N ASP A 312 -16.32 -12.36 15.38
CA ASP A 312 -15.76 -13.69 15.11
C ASP A 312 -15.20 -13.84 13.69
N GLU A 313 -15.30 -12.80 12.86
CA GLU A 313 -14.80 -12.81 11.48
C GLU A 313 -13.38 -12.24 11.41
N SER A 314 -12.50 -12.92 10.68
CA SER A 314 -11.13 -12.48 10.45
C SER A 314 -11.00 -11.69 9.15
N ILE A 315 -10.25 -10.59 9.20
CA ILE A 315 -9.97 -9.73 8.05
C ILE A 315 -8.49 -9.44 7.91
N ILE A 316 -8.12 -9.04 6.70
CA ILE A 316 -6.86 -8.37 6.41
C ILE A 316 -7.12 -6.99 5.80
N MET A 317 -6.34 -6.01 6.22
CA MET A 317 -6.34 -4.66 5.68
C MET A 317 -4.94 -4.35 5.16
N PRO A 318 -4.74 -4.19 3.84
CA PRO A 318 -3.51 -3.62 3.32
C PRO A 318 -3.34 -2.21 3.85
N ILE A 319 -2.13 -1.90 4.27
CA ILE A 319 -1.76 -0.60 4.79
C ILE A 319 -0.54 -0.08 4.04
N ALA A 320 -0.43 1.24 4.03
CA ALA A 320 0.70 1.95 3.46
C ALA A 320 1.41 2.68 4.59
N PRO A 321 2.31 2.02 5.34
CA PRO A 321 3.07 2.68 6.41
C PRO A 321 3.93 3.85 5.89
N GLY A 322 4.03 4.01 4.56
CA GLY A 322 4.66 5.13 3.89
C GLY A 322 6.17 5.14 4.11
N GLU A 323 6.80 6.25 3.76
CA GLU A 323 8.21 6.53 4.09
C GLU A 323 8.41 6.90 5.56
N TRP A 324 7.32 6.94 6.34
CA TRP A 324 7.35 7.21 7.76
C TRP A 324 8.14 6.08 8.42
N GLY A 325 9.34 6.42 8.88
CA GLY A 325 10.19 5.49 9.62
C GLY A 325 9.40 4.89 10.77
N MET A 326 9.41 3.56 10.87
CA MET A 326 8.89 2.89 12.06
C MET A 326 9.82 3.16 13.22
N GLY A 327 9.29 3.75 14.28
CA GLY A 327 10.06 4.08 15.46
C GLY A 327 9.26 3.85 16.72
N GLN A 328 9.99 3.45 17.75
CA GLN A 328 9.58 3.67 19.12
C GLN A 328 9.68 5.18 19.40
N GLU A 329 8.53 5.83 19.64
CA GLU A 329 8.48 7.30 19.77
C GLU A 329 9.12 7.81 21.07
N HIS A 330 9.18 6.96 22.09
CA HIS A 330 9.82 7.25 23.38
C HIS A 330 10.16 5.96 24.12
N ALA A 331 11.14 6.03 25.04
CA ALA A 331 11.46 4.91 25.93
C ALA A 331 10.23 4.46 26.75
N PRO A 332 10.05 3.15 27.03
CA PRO A 332 8.80 2.66 27.61
C PRO A 332 8.59 3.18 29.04
N GLY A 333 9.68 3.27 29.82
CA GLY A 333 9.66 3.78 31.19
C GLY A 333 9.19 5.24 31.31
N VAL A 334 9.27 6.03 30.24
CA VAL A 334 8.79 7.43 30.23
C VAL A 334 7.26 7.48 30.28
N TYR A 335 6.58 6.61 29.52
CA TYR A 335 5.12 6.51 29.58
C TYR A 335 4.65 5.94 30.91
N ARG A 336 5.30 4.88 31.43
CA ARG A 336 4.97 4.34 32.76
C ARG A 336 5.09 5.41 33.84
N SER A 337 6.14 6.23 33.79
CA SER A 337 6.35 7.32 34.75
C SER A 337 5.30 8.43 34.62
N LEU A 338 4.86 8.75 33.40
CA LEU A 338 3.76 9.68 33.16
C LEU A 338 2.51 9.22 33.89
N GLN A 339 2.04 7.99 33.64
CA GLN A 339 0.76 7.53 34.17
C GLN A 339 0.83 7.15 35.66
N LYS A 340 1.95 6.56 36.12
CA LYS A 340 2.08 6.10 37.50
C LYS A 340 2.27 7.24 38.50
N SER A 341 3.05 8.26 38.17
CA SER A 341 3.44 9.31 39.13
C SER A 341 3.48 10.72 38.56
N GLY A 342 3.14 10.94 37.30
CA GLY A 342 3.27 12.25 36.66
C GLY A 342 4.72 12.70 36.50
N HIS A 343 5.67 11.79 36.26
CA HIS A 343 7.08 12.15 36.11
C HIS A 343 7.60 11.87 34.68
N GLY A 344 8.79 12.40 34.39
CA GLY A 344 9.45 12.23 33.09
C GLY A 344 9.22 13.40 32.12
N GLY A 345 9.74 13.26 30.90
CA GLY A 345 9.66 14.30 29.86
C GLY A 345 8.22 14.63 29.48
N ILE A 346 7.41 13.60 29.23
CA ILE A 346 6.01 13.77 28.78
C ILE A 346 5.17 14.48 29.85
N ALA A 347 5.37 14.18 31.14
CA ALA A 347 4.64 14.85 32.21
C ALA A 347 4.95 16.35 32.31
N ARG A 348 6.18 16.78 32.00
CA ARG A 348 6.52 18.20 31.91
C ARG A 348 5.87 18.85 30.69
N PHE A 349 5.89 18.17 29.55
CA PHE A 349 5.26 18.62 28.31
C PHE A 349 3.76 18.87 28.52
N LEU A 350 3.06 17.92 29.15
CA LEU A 350 1.62 18.02 29.45
C LEU A 350 1.30 18.94 30.64
N GLY A 351 2.30 19.49 31.34
CA GLY A 351 2.07 20.35 32.51
C GLY A 351 1.55 19.62 33.76
N VAL A 352 1.74 18.30 33.87
CA VAL A 352 1.18 17.43 34.92
C VAL A 352 2.25 16.86 35.85
N LYS A 353 3.39 17.54 35.97
CA LYS A 353 4.53 17.07 36.78
C LYS A 353 4.12 16.82 38.24
N GLY A 354 4.29 15.60 38.73
CA GLY A 354 3.96 15.17 40.09
C GLY A 354 2.50 14.75 40.30
N LEU A 355 1.67 14.81 39.26
CA LEU A 355 0.27 14.38 39.31
C LEU A 355 0.14 12.99 38.68
N PRO A 356 -0.26 11.94 39.41
CA PRO A 356 -0.58 10.64 38.82
C PRO A 356 -1.68 10.74 37.75
N GLY A 357 -1.65 9.84 36.77
CA GLY A 357 -2.59 9.81 35.65
C GLY A 357 -3.96 9.17 35.98
N PRO A 358 -4.78 8.87 34.95
CA PRO A 358 -4.42 8.90 33.53
C PRO A 358 -4.35 10.32 32.96
N HIS A 359 -3.38 10.56 32.07
CA HIS A 359 -3.19 11.82 31.33
C HIS A 359 -3.38 11.61 29.83
N ASN A 360 -3.78 12.67 29.13
CA ASN A 360 -3.94 12.63 27.67
C ASN A 360 -2.59 12.53 26.95
N TYR A 361 -2.17 11.30 26.68
CA TYR A 361 -0.94 11.05 25.93
C TYR A 361 -1.04 11.46 24.45
N ILE A 362 -2.25 11.56 23.90
CA ILE A 362 -2.45 11.92 22.49
C ILE A 362 -1.88 13.30 22.18
N ASP A 363 -2.01 14.27 23.10
CA ASP A 363 -1.45 15.63 22.92
C ASP A 363 0.07 15.62 22.71
N PHE A 364 0.79 14.69 23.34
CA PHE A 364 2.23 14.53 23.14
C PHE A 364 2.55 13.89 21.78
N ILE A 365 1.78 12.90 21.35
CA ILE A 365 2.06 12.14 20.12
C ILE A 365 1.82 12.93 18.85
N ILE A 366 0.83 13.84 18.87
CA ILE A 366 0.46 14.62 17.69
C ILE A 366 1.20 15.96 17.60
N ASP A 367 1.98 16.32 18.62
CA ASP A 367 2.72 17.59 18.62
C ASP A 367 3.69 17.66 17.43
N GLY A 368 3.55 18.70 16.61
CA GLY A 368 4.39 18.95 15.44
C GLY A 368 4.29 17.92 14.31
N ILE A 369 3.41 16.92 14.39
CA ILE A 369 3.39 15.79 13.43
C ILE A 369 3.12 16.23 11.98
N TRP A 370 2.34 17.29 11.78
CA TRP A 370 1.99 17.82 10.46
C TRP A 370 2.93 18.92 9.95
N ARG A 371 4.03 19.22 10.65
CA ARG A 371 4.89 20.37 10.33
C ARG A 371 5.43 20.35 8.89
N THR A 372 5.68 19.16 8.34
CA THR A 372 6.24 18.99 6.99
C THR A 372 5.40 18.09 6.08
N HIS A 373 4.22 17.64 6.55
CA HIS A 373 3.41 16.64 5.84
C HIS A 373 1.91 16.76 6.17
N GLU A 374 1.07 16.15 5.33
CA GLU A 374 -0.39 16.12 5.44
C GLU A 374 -0.96 14.69 5.50
N GLY A 375 -2.19 14.53 5.98
CA GLY A 375 -2.85 13.24 6.13
C GLY A 375 -2.73 12.66 7.53
N GLY A 376 -3.44 11.54 7.73
CA GLY A 376 -3.42 10.83 9.00
C GLY A 376 -2.35 9.74 9.07
N PHE A 377 -2.40 9.01 10.17
CA PHE A 377 -1.41 8.01 10.56
C PHE A 377 -2.08 6.89 11.36
N THR A 378 -1.40 5.75 11.43
CA THR A 378 -1.78 4.62 12.28
C THR A 378 -0.94 4.61 13.55
N LEU A 379 -1.57 4.37 14.70
CA LEU A 379 -0.91 4.16 15.99
C LEU A 379 -1.04 2.70 16.42
N VAL A 380 0.03 2.15 16.97
CA VAL A 380 0.05 0.85 17.63
C VAL A 380 0.17 1.06 19.12
N PHE A 381 -0.87 0.70 19.87
CA PHE A 381 -0.88 0.74 21.33
C PHE A 381 -0.63 -0.64 21.93
N VAL A 382 0.00 -0.65 23.11
CA VAL A 382 -0.10 -1.80 24.00
C VAL A 382 -1.36 -1.69 24.87
N PRO A 383 -1.87 -2.79 25.44
CA PRO A 383 -3.13 -2.79 26.19
C PRO A 383 -3.21 -1.71 27.28
N GLN A 384 -2.15 -1.53 28.07
CA GLN A 384 -2.11 -0.51 29.12
C GLN A 384 -2.39 0.90 28.57
N MET A 385 -1.81 1.26 27.42
CA MET A 385 -2.01 2.57 26.82
C MET A 385 -3.45 2.78 26.36
N ALA A 386 -4.06 1.75 25.76
CA ALA A 386 -5.47 1.79 25.38
C ALA A 386 -6.38 1.96 26.61
N HIS A 387 -6.12 1.21 27.69
CA HIS A 387 -6.86 1.33 28.95
C HIS A 387 -6.66 2.69 29.62
N ASP A 388 -5.46 3.26 29.59
CA ASP A 388 -5.19 4.59 30.14
C ASP A 388 -5.96 5.68 29.36
N MET A 389 -6.02 5.59 28.02
CA MET A 389 -6.84 6.51 27.20
C MET A 389 -8.33 6.34 27.47
N TYR A 390 -8.79 5.10 27.65
CA TYR A 390 -10.17 4.81 28.05
C TYR A 390 -10.51 5.42 29.42
N ASN A 391 -9.61 5.28 30.39
CA ASN A 391 -9.78 5.81 31.74
C ASN A 391 -9.68 7.34 31.77
N TYR A 392 -8.86 7.94 30.91
CA TYR A 392 -8.81 9.39 30.72
C TYR A 392 -10.15 9.95 30.23
N GLY A 393 -10.83 9.22 29.34
CA GLY A 393 -12.16 9.60 28.85
C GLY A 393 -12.50 9.15 27.44
N PHE A 394 -11.55 8.61 26.68
CA PHE A 394 -11.79 8.14 25.31
C PHE A 394 -12.50 6.79 25.29
N LYS A 395 -13.85 6.82 25.36
CA LYS A 395 -14.68 5.61 25.39
C LYS A 395 -14.76 4.84 24.07
N SER A 396 -14.17 5.36 23.00
CA SER A 396 -14.02 4.67 21.72
C SER A 396 -12.75 5.15 20.99
N LYS A 397 -12.22 4.32 20.08
CA LYS A 397 -11.16 4.73 19.15
C LYS A 397 -11.59 5.90 18.26
N LYS A 398 -12.85 5.90 17.81
CA LYS A 398 -13.47 7.02 17.07
C LYS A 398 -13.33 8.38 17.77
N ALA A 399 -13.52 8.43 19.10
CA ALA A 399 -13.35 9.66 19.85
C ALA A 399 -11.90 10.19 19.80
N ILE A 400 -10.91 9.29 19.74
CA ILE A 400 -9.49 9.66 19.55
C ILE A 400 -9.25 10.15 18.12
N TYR A 401 -9.81 9.47 17.11
CA TYR A 401 -9.70 9.91 15.71
C TYR A 401 -10.25 11.33 15.53
N GLU A 402 -11.44 11.61 16.06
CA GLU A 402 -12.04 12.95 16.03
C GLU A 402 -11.21 13.99 16.80
N TYR A 403 -10.60 13.60 17.92
CA TYR A 403 -9.71 14.46 18.69
C TYR A 403 -8.47 14.85 17.88
N MET A 404 -7.78 13.87 17.29
CA MET A 404 -6.59 14.09 16.47
C MET A 404 -6.93 14.94 15.23
N TRP A 405 -8.06 14.66 14.57
CA TRP A 405 -8.52 15.44 13.42
C TRP A 405 -8.75 16.91 13.76
N LYS A 406 -9.46 17.20 14.86
CA LYS A 406 -9.71 18.58 15.32
C LYS A 406 -8.42 19.33 15.65
N LYS A 407 -7.40 18.63 16.16
CA LYS A 407 -6.09 19.20 16.47
C LYS A 407 -5.21 19.44 15.23
N SER A 408 -5.59 18.88 14.09
CA SER A 408 -4.82 18.99 12.85
C SER A 408 -5.09 20.28 12.06
N PHE A 409 -6.04 21.11 12.50
CA PHE A 409 -6.41 22.33 11.79
C PHE A 409 -5.32 23.39 11.89
N GLU A 410 -4.99 24.00 10.76
CA GLU A 410 -4.02 25.08 10.65
C GLU A 410 -4.40 26.10 9.56
N PRO A 411 -3.81 27.30 9.53
CA PRO A 411 -4.07 28.28 8.49
C PRO A 411 -3.69 27.77 7.09
N LEU A 412 -4.56 28.02 6.10
CA LEU A 412 -4.36 27.66 4.71
C LEU A 412 -3.04 28.19 4.12
N GLY A 413 -2.62 29.39 4.53
CA GLY A 413 -1.35 29.98 4.13
C GLY A 413 -0.14 29.16 4.58
N GLN A 414 -0.23 28.47 5.72
CA GLN A 414 0.79 27.49 6.14
C GLN A 414 0.63 26.17 5.39
N TYR A 415 -0.62 25.73 5.21
CA TYR A 415 -0.92 24.45 4.58
C TYR A 415 -0.33 24.32 3.17
N ARG A 416 -0.41 25.40 2.38
CA ARG A 416 0.07 25.47 0.99
C ARG A 416 1.60 25.43 0.83
N LEU A 417 2.37 25.54 1.92
CA LEU A 417 3.83 25.58 1.87
C LEU A 417 4.46 24.17 1.92
N ARG A 418 3.66 23.11 1.95
CA ARG A 418 4.16 21.72 1.97
C ARG A 418 4.69 21.27 0.61
N GLY A 419 5.72 20.42 0.65
CA GLY A 419 6.41 19.91 -0.54
C GLY A 419 5.78 18.68 -1.19
N THR A 420 4.64 18.19 -0.69
CA THR A 420 3.94 17.07 -1.32
C THR A 420 3.17 17.56 -2.55
N PRO A 421 3.21 16.84 -3.69
CA PRO A 421 2.39 17.20 -4.85
C PRO A 421 0.92 17.32 -4.46
N ASP A 422 0.29 18.43 -4.81
CA ASP A 422 -1.11 18.69 -4.51
C ASP A 422 -2.03 17.95 -5.49
N ILE A 423 -2.08 16.62 -5.34
CA ILE A 423 -2.95 15.73 -6.10
C ILE A 423 -4.32 15.66 -5.42
N ARG A 424 -4.39 15.87 -4.10
CA ARG A 424 -5.63 15.79 -3.32
C ARG A 424 -6.60 16.91 -3.64
N THR A 425 -6.12 18.10 -3.99
CA THR A 425 -6.99 19.23 -4.34
C THR A 425 -6.89 19.61 -5.82
N ASN A 426 -6.15 18.84 -6.62
CA ASN A 426 -5.93 19.04 -8.06
C ASN A 426 -5.31 20.41 -8.34
N GLY A 427 -4.19 20.71 -7.68
CA GLY A 427 -3.51 22.01 -7.79
C GLY A 427 -4.38 23.16 -7.29
N TRP A 428 -5.09 22.97 -6.17
CA TRP A 428 -6.00 23.92 -5.55
C TRP A 428 -7.18 24.33 -6.44
N MET A 429 -7.51 23.49 -7.43
CA MET A 429 -8.67 23.66 -8.32
C MET A 429 -9.94 22.96 -7.81
N GLY A 430 -9.81 22.19 -6.72
CA GLY A 430 -10.91 21.47 -6.12
C GLY A 430 -11.79 22.34 -5.21
N ILE A 431 -12.79 21.68 -4.62
CA ILE A 431 -13.58 22.22 -3.52
C ILE A 431 -12.95 21.73 -2.21
N GLU A 432 -12.73 22.65 -1.27
CA GLU A 432 -12.32 22.32 0.09
C GLU A 432 -13.56 21.82 0.86
N LYS A 433 -13.46 20.63 1.45
CA LYS A 433 -14.63 19.88 1.93
C LYS A 433 -15.33 20.53 3.12
N THR A 434 -14.61 21.25 3.98
CA THR A 434 -15.18 21.86 5.19
C THR A 434 -15.91 23.18 4.89
N SER A 435 -15.45 23.95 3.90
CA SER A 435 -16.04 25.22 3.48
C SER A 435 -17.08 25.07 2.37
N GLY A 436 -16.96 24.03 1.54
CA GLY A 436 -17.73 23.91 0.30
C GLY A 436 -17.34 24.91 -0.79
N LYS A 437 -16.21 25.62 -0.62
CA LYS A 437 -15.71 26.63 -1.56
C LYS A 437 -14.49 26.14 -2.31
N HIS A 438 -14.19 26.80 -3.42
CA HIS A 438 -12.98 26.54 -4.17
C HIS A 438 -11.75 26.97 -3.34
N TRP A 439 -10.67 26.17 -3.32
CA TRP A 439 -9.48 26.45 -2.50
C TRP A 439 -8.90 27.85 -2.72
N LYS A 440 -8.93 28.35 -3.97
CA LYS A 440 -8.48 29.71 -4.34
C LYS A 440 -9.31 30.86 -3.76
N GLU A 441 -10.54 30.61 -3.33
CA GLU A 441 -11.43 31.63 -2.74
C GLU A 441 -11.23 31.77 -1.23
N LEU A 442 -10.53 30.83 -0.60
CA LEU A 442 -10.31 30.80 0.83
C LEU A 442 -9.16 31.75 1.21
N PRO A 443 -9.34 32.57 2.27
CA PRO A 443 -8.28 33.41 2.79
C PRO A 443 -7.19 32.56 3.47
N ASP A 444 -5.97 33.10 3.57
CA ASP A 444 -4.82 32.38 4.12
C ASP A 444 -4.96 32.01 5.61
N ASP A 445 -5.83 32.70 6.35
CA ASP A 445 -6.16 32.41 7.75
C ASP A 445 -7.32 31.40 7.91
N TYR A 446 -7.92 30.93 6.81
CA TYR A 446 -8.92 29.88 6.86
C TYR A 446 -8.29 28.58 7.38
N MET A 447 -8.96 27.93 8.34
CA MET A 447 -8.42 26.74 8.99
C MET A 447 -8.77 25.48 8.20
N VAL A 448 -7.75 24.75 7.76
CA VAL A 448 -7.89 23.50 7.00
C VAL A 448 -7.28 22.32 7.76
N PRO A 449 -7.85 21.10 7.63
CA PRO A 449 -7.36 19.94 8.38
C PRO A 449 -6.09 19.35 7.74
N ALA A 450 -4.93 19.59 8.34
CA ALA A 450 -3.68 18.93 7.94
C ALA A 450 -3.74 17.40 8.10
N GLY A 451 -4.65 16.90 8.92
CA GLY A 451 -4.86 15.48 9.21
C GLY A 451 -5.67 14.71 8.16
N GLY A 452 -6.06 15.33 7.06
CA GLY A 452 -6.90 14.75 6.02
C GLY A 452 -8.39 15.02 6.22
N ASP A 453 -9.21 14.47 5.33
CA ASP A 453 -10.59 14.94 5.11
C ASP A 453 -11.61 14.43 6.13
N ASP A 454 -11.37 13.26 6.71
CA ASP A 454 -12.29 12.60 7.62
C ASP A 454 -11.52 11.84 8.72
N PRO A 455 -11.92 11.95 10.00
CA PRO A 455 -11.23 11.27 11.10
C PRO A 455 -11.15 9.75 10.93
N PHE A 456 -12.21 9.08 10.45
CA PHE A 456 -12.21 7.62 10.39
C PHE A 456 -11.26 7.11 9.29
N ALA A 457 -11.35 7.64 8.08
CA ALA A 457 -10.46 7.27 6.98
C ALA A 457 -9.00 7.66 7.25
N SER A 458 -8.77 8.80 7.91
CA SER A 458 -7.41 9.31 8.13
C SER A 458 -6.63 8.55 9.19
N TYR A 459 -7.26 8.06 10.26
CA TYR A 459 -6.55 7.50 11.42
C TYR A 459 -6.95 6.07 11.71
N CYS A 460 -6.01 5.28 12.21
CA CYS A 460 -6.27 3.94 12.72
C CYS A 460 -5.52 3.73 14.04
N ILE A 461 -6.14 3.07 15.01
CA ILE A 461 -5.48 2.60 16.22
C ILE A 461 -5.63 1.09 16.29
N ILE A 462 -4.51 0.39 16.32
CA ILE A 462 -4.44 -1.06 16.51
C ILE A 462 -3.84 -1.34 17.89
N VAL A 463 -4.39 -2.31 18.61
CA VAL A 463 -3.78 -2.78 19.87
C VAL A 463 -3.02 -4.05 19.58
N CYS A 464 -1.75 -4.11 19.95
CA CYS A 464 -0.94 -5.32 19.93
C CYS A 464 -0.38 -5.55 21.33
N ASP A 465 -0.19 -6.81 21.72
CA ASP A 465 0.56 -7.12 22.94
C ASP A 465 2.04 -6.69 22.81
N GLY A 466 2.77 -6.66 23.92
CA GLY A 466 4.20 -6.34 23.92
C GLY A 466 4.73 -5.72 25.20
N GLN A 467 3.85 -5.50 26.19
CA GLN A 467 4.03 -5.02 27.58
C GLN A 467 4.91 -3.78 27.84
N GLU A 468 5.85 -3.46 26.97
CA GLU A 468 6.58 -2.21 26.93
C GLU A 468 5.67 -1.10 26.40
N THR A 469 5.33 -0.16 27.28
CA THR A 469 4.45 0.98 27.00
C THR A 469 5.13 2.00 26.11
N SER A 470 5.32 1.65 24.85
CA SER A 470 5.75 2.53 23.77
C SER A 470 4.78 2.41 22.60
N SER A 471 4.40 3.55 22.02
CA SER A 471 3.64 3.56 20.78
C SER A 471 4.59 3.39 19.61
N GLN A 472 4.14 2.61 18.63
CA GLN A 472 4.66 2.73 17.27
C GLN A 472 3.69 3.55 16.44
N ARG A 473 4.21 4.15 15.37
CA ARG A 473 3.44 4.95 14.43
C ARG A 473 3.99 4.75 13.02
N PHE A 474 3.09 4.81 12.04
CA PHE A 474 3.42 4.84 10.62
C PHE A 474 2.30 5.54 9.84
N ALA A 475 2.55 5.85 8.57
CA ALA A 475 1.58 6.57 7.73
C ALA A 475 0.30 5.78 7.48
N GLY A 476 -0.73 6.47 6.96
CA GLY A 476 -1.98 5.84 6.54
C GLY A 476 -3.05 5.87 7.63
N GLY A 477 -4.10 5.08 7.48
CA GLY A 477 -5.24 5.07 8.39
C GLY A 477 -6.10 3.85 8.09
N HIS A 478 -7.41 3.97 8.26
CA HIS A 478 -8.30 2.92 7.75
C HIS A 478 -8.19 2.82 6.23
N GLY A 479 -7.95 1.59 5.76
CA GLY A 479 -7.89 1.22 4.36
C GLY A 479 -9.07 0.36 3.95
N GLN A 480 -8.90 -0.40 2.87
CA GLN A 480 -9.85 -1.44 2.48
C GLN A 480 -9.58 -2.71 3.26
N SER A 481 -10.63 -3.41 3.70
CA SER A 481 -10.51 -4.69 4.38
C SER A 481 -11.17 -5.81 3.60
N TYR A 482 -10.58 -7.00 3.70
CA TYR A 482 -10.94 -8.20 2.96
C TYR A 482 -11.15 -9.35 3.93
N SER A 483 -12.22 -10.12 3.75
CA SER A 483 -12.56 -11.24 4.65
C SER A 483 -11.60 -12.40 4.40
N ILE A 484 -10.90 -12.84 5.44
CA ILE A 484 -10.07 -14.05 5.41
C ILE A 484 -10.99 -15.28 5.40
N ASP A 485 -12.10 -15.21 6.12
CA ASP A 485 -13.01 -16.35 6.28
C ASP A 485 -13.79 -16.67 5.01
N ALA A 486 -13.93 -15.69 4.10
CA ALA A 486 -14.47 -15.91 2.77
C ALA A 486 -13.60 -16.81 1.87
N TRP A 487 -12.34 -17.07 2.26
CA TRP A 487 -11.37 -17.88 1.52
C TRP A 487 -11.00 -19.20 2.21
N ARG A 488 -11.68 -19.55 3.31
CA ARG A 488 -11.44 -20.81 4.04
C ARG A 488 -11.93 -22.05 3.31
#